data_AF-A0A4R5HBN9-F1
#
_entry.id   AF-A0A4R5HBN9-F1
#
_cell.length_a   1.000
_cell.length_b   1.000
_cell.length_c   1.000
_cell.angle_alpha   90.00
_cell.angle_beta   90.00
_cell.angle_gamma   90.00
#
_symmetry.space_group_name_H-M   'P 1'
#
loop_
_entity.id
_entity.type
_entity.pdbx_description
1 polymer ?
#
loop_
_entity_poly.entity_id
_entity_poly.type
_entity_poly.pdbx_seq_one_letter_code
_entity_poly.pdbx_strand_id
1 'polypeptide(L)'
;MKLYFSTRQIPTLSSLPLTKRLEKIEEANKKMSKPEVWFLNLLKLLILIPIFIFILQISSNWTALLWAILVTLAYPLLLKPIQYGLCAKYISN
;
A
#
# COMPACT_ATOMS: atom_id res chain seq x y z
N MET A 1 7.01 -14.70 -0.69
CA MET A 1 6.10 -13.79 -1.42
C MET A 1 6.94 -12.77 -2.16
N LYS A 2 6.73 -12.57 -3.47
CA LYS A 2 7.44 -11.50 -4.21
C LYS A 2 6.73 -10.17 -3.92
N LEU A 3 7.47 -9.20 -3.40
CA LEU A 3 6.99 -7.83 -3.22
C LEU A 3 7.12 -7.11 -4.57
N TYR A 4 5.99 -6.64 -5.11
CA TYR A 4 5.95 -5.99 -6.42
C TYR A 4 5.77 -4.48 -6.23
N PHE A 5 6.85 -3.71 -6.39
CA PHE A 5 6.81 -2.25 -6.32
C PHE A 5 6.04 -1.60 -7.48
N SER A 6 5.81 -2.34 -8.56
CA SER A 6 5.07 -1.83 -9.72
C SER A 6 4.17 -2.89 -10.34
N THR A 7 3.02 -2.45 -10.82
CA THR A 7 2.05 -3.27 -11.58
C THR A 7 2.63 -3.83 -12.88
N ARG A 8 3.73 -3.24 -13.38
CA ARG A 8 4.52 -3.74 -14.53
C ARG A 8 5.39 -4.96 -14.19
N GLN A 9 5.73 -5.17 -12.92
CA GLN A 9 6.58 -6.29 -12.51
C GLN A 9 5.79 -7.61 -12.41
N ILE A 10 4.46 -7.56 -12.54
CA ILE A 10 3.62 -8.74 -12.62
C ILE A 10 3.61 -9.21 -14.09
N PRO A 11 4.26 -10.34 -14.42
CA PRO A 11 4.43 -10.79 -15.80
C PRO A 11 3.11 -10.99 -16.55
N THR A 12 2.02 -11.27 -15.84
CA THR A 12 0.66 -11.43 -16.39
C THR A 12 -0.04 -10.11 -16.74
N LEU A 13 0.44 -8.97 -16.21
CA LEU A 13 -0.14 -7.65 -16.42
C LEU A 13 0.75 -6.76 -17.31
N SER A 14 2.01 -7.11 -17.51
CA SER A 14 2.99 -6.29 -18.24
C SER A 14 2.62 -6.07 -19.72
N SER A 15 1.81 -6.95 -20.33
CA SER A 15 1.35 -6.83 -21.72
C SER A 15 0.09 -5.95 -21.90
N LEU A 16 -0.63 -5.64 -20.82
CA LEU A 16 -1.91 -4.94 -20.89
C LEU A 16 -1.77 -3.41 -20.77
N PRO A 17 -2.65 -2.61 -21.41
CA PRO A 17 -2.67 -1.16 -21.24
C PRO A 17 -3.00 -0.77 -19.78
N LEU A 18 -2.52 0.39 -19.33
CA LEU A 18 -2.60 0.85 -17.93
C LEU A 18 -4.00 0.71 -17.32
N THR A 19 -5.04 1.07 -18.06
CA THR A 19 -6.45 0.99 -17.61
C THR A 19 -6.86 -0.45 -17.30
N LYS A 20 -6.53 -1.40 -18.21
CA LYS A 20 -6.80 -2.83 -18.02
C LYS A 20 -5.97 -3.43 -16.89
N ARG A 21 -4.76 -2.90 -16.63
CA ARG A 21 -3.96 -3.31 -15.48
C ARG A 21 -4.62 -2.91 -14.15
N LEU A 22 -5.16 -1.70 -14.09
CA LEU A 22 -5.86 -1.20 -12.90
C LEU A 22 -7.16 -1.97 -12.65
N GLU A 23 -7.95 -2.24 -13.69
CA GLU A 23 -9.17 -3.07 -13.58
C GLU A 23 -8.86 -4.46 -13.00
N LYS A 24 -7.88 -5.18 -13.55
CA LYS A 24 -7.49 -6.51 -13.04
C LYS A 24 -6.95 -6.48 -11.62
N ILE A 25 -6.22 -5.42 -11.26
CA ILE A 25 -5.75 -5.23 -9.89
C ILE A 25 -6.92 -4.99 -8.95
N GLU A 26 -7.89 -4.18 -9.34
CA GLU A 26 -9.10 -3.93 -8.55
C GLU A 26 -9.92 -5.21 -8.36
N GLU A 27 -10.07 -6.01 -9.41
CA GLU A 27 -10.73 -7.32 -9.34
C GLU A 27 -9.98 -8.29 -8.41
N ALA A 28 -8.65 -8.34 -8.49
CA ALA A 28 -7.81 -9.13 -7.60
C ALA A 28 -7.89 -8.64 -6.14
N ASN A 29 -8.01 -7.32 -5.94
CA ASN A 29 -8.18 -6.71 -4.63
C ASN A 29 -9.53 -7.11 -4.01
N LYS A 30 -10.59 -7.25 -4.82
CA LYS A 30 -11.91 -7.76 -4.38
C LYS A 30 -11.89 -9.26 -4.09
N LYS A 31 -11.00 -10.02 -4.73
CA LYS A 31 -10.79 -11.46 -4.49
C LYS A 31 -9.85 -11.76 -3.30
N MET A 32 -9.23 -10.75 -2.70
CA MET A 32 -8.37 -10.94 -1.53
C MET A 32 -9.12 -11.63 -0.40
N SER A 33 -8.42 -12.54 0.28
CA SER A 33 -8.98 -13.25 1.42
C SER A 33 -9.16 -12.30 2.62
N LYS A 34 -10.22 -12.52 3.41
CA LYS A 34 -10.52 -11.75 4.64
C LYS A 34 -9.29 -11.50 5.55
N PRO A 35 -8.40 -12.48 5.82
CA PRO A 35 -7.20 -12.25 6.62
C PRO A 35 -6.16 -11.32 5.96
N GLU A 36 -6.02 -11.35 4.63
CA GLU A 36 -5.07 -10.49 3.91
C GLU A 36 -5.54 -9.03 3.90
N VAL A 37 -6.85 -8.80 3.75
CA VAL A 37 -7.45 -7.46 3.90
C VAL A 37 -7.27 -6.93 5.32
N TRP A 38 -7.45 -7.80 6.32
CA TRP A 38 -7.22 -7.46 7.73
C TRP A 38 -5.76 -7.08 8.00
N PHE A 39 -4.80 -7.83 7.45
CA PHE A 39 -3.37 -7.52 7.53
C PHE A 39 -3.02 -6.17 6.90
N LEU A 40 -3.56 -5.87 5.71
CA LEU A 40 -3.36 -4.57 5.06
C LEU A 40 -3.93 -3.42 5.89
N ASN A 41 -5.11 -3.60 6.48
CA ASN A 41 -5.71 -2.56 7.33
C ASN A 41 -4.97 -2.41 8.66
N LEU A 42 -4.44 -3.49 9.24
CA LEU A 42 -3.57 -3.41 10.41
C LEU A 42 -2.29 -2.63 10.10
N LEU A 43 -1.67 -2.87 8.93
CA LEU A 43 -0.53 -2.08 8.48
C LEU A 43 -0.86 -0.60 8.29
N LYS A 44 -2.02 -0.28 7.69
CA LYS A 44 -2.49 1.12 7.60
C LYS A 44 -2.60 1.75 8.98
N LEU A 45 -3.21 1.03 9.92
CA LEU A 45 -3.40 1.51 11.28
C LEU A 45 -2.06 1.75 11.98
N LEU A 46 -1.12 0.81 11.87
CA LEU A 46 0.23 0.93 12.45
C LEU A 46 1.01 2.13 11.91
N ILE A 47 0.80 2.52 10.64
CA ILE A 47 1.42 3.71 10.05
C ILE A 47 0.65 4.98 10.43
N LEU A 48 -0.66 4.89 10.61
CA LEU A 48 -1.50 6.02 10.97
C LEU A 48 -1.29 6.50 12.41
N ILE A 49 -1.06 5.58 13.35
CA ILE A 49 -0.76 5.89 14.76
C ILE A 49 0.41 6.89 14.92
N PRO A 50 1.62 6.63 14.38
CA PRO A 50 2.74 7.56 14.52
C PRO A 50 2.49 8.89 13.81
N ILE A 51 1.75 8.91 12.69
CA ILE A 51 1.35 10.16 12.03
C ILE A 51 0.52 11.03 13.01
N PHE A 52 -0.47 10.45 13.69
CA PHE A 52 -1.25 11.18 14.68
C PHE A 52 -0.40 11.67 15.87
N ILE A 53 0.55 10.86 16.34
CA ILE A 53 1.46 11.25 17.41
C ILE A 53 2.32 12.45 16.99
N PHE A 54 2.85 12.46 15.76
CA PHE A 54 3.61 13.59 15.24
C PHE A 54 2.75 14.85 15.08
N ILE A 55 1.50 14.68 14.63
CA ILE A 55 0.55 15.80 14.52
C ILE A 55 0.28 16.42 15.90
N LEU A 56 0.08 15.61 16.94
CA LEU A 56 -0.12 16.13 18.30
C LEU A 56 1.11 16.87 18.84
N GLN A 57 2.31 16.44 18.45
CA GLN A 57 3.56 17.07 18.87
C GLN A 57 3.91 18.35 18.10
N ILE A 58 3.19 18.72 17.03
CA ILE A 58 3.45 19.96 16.26
C ILE A 58 3.46 21.20 17.14
N SER A 59 2.56 21.26 18.14
CA SER A 59 2.47 22.43 19.03
C SER A 59 3.72 22.60 19.91
N SER A 60 4.45 21.52 20.20
CA SER A 60 5.63 21.53 21.07
C SER A 60 6.93 21.47 20.26
N ASN A 61 6.89 20.87 19.07
CA ASN A 61 8.05 20.61 18.25
C ASN A 61 7.72 20.80 16.76
N TRP A 62 8.17 21.92 16.20
CA TRP A 62 7.99 22.24 14.78
C TRP A 62 8.62 21.21 13.84
N THR A 63 9.62 20.44 14.29
CA THR A 63 10.20 19.34 13.49
C THR A 63 9.26 18.14 13.35
N ALA A 64 8.28 17.99 14.23
CA ALA A 64 7.26 16.93 14.13
C ALA A 64 6.41 17.08 12.86
N LEU A 65 6.23 18.30 12.34
CA LEU A 65 5.57 18.55 11.06
C LEU A 65 6.34 17.92 9.89
N LEU A 66 7.67 18.04 9.88
CA LEU A 66 8.53 17.46 8.85
C LEU A 66 8.47 15.92 8.90
N TRP A 67 8.49 15.34 10.10
CA TRP A 67 8.32 13.90 10.30
C TRP A 67 6.94 13.40 9.88
N ALA A 68 5.86 14.13 10.20
CA ALA A 68 4.51 13.78 9.77
C ALA A 68 4.40 13.75 8.23
N ILE A 69 4.96 14.74 7.54
CA ILE A 69 4.99 14.79 6.07
C ILE A 69 5.81 13.62 5.51
N LEU A 70 6.98 13.35 6.07
CA LEU A 70 7.86 12.27 5.63
C LEU A 70 7.18 10.90 5.76
N VAL A 71 6.54 10.62 6.91
CA VAL A 71 5.82 9.36 7.15
C VAL A 71 4.61 9.24 6.21
N THR A 72 3.90 10.34 5.95
CA THR A 72 2.77 10.36 5.00
C THR A 72 3.22 10.07 3.56
N LEU A 73 4.40 10.55 3.15
CA LEU A 73 4.99 10.23 1.84
C LEU A 73 5.54 8.80 1.77
N ALA A 74 6.03 8.27 2.89
CA ALA A 74 6.49 6.89 2.98
C ALA A 74 5.34 5.88 2.96
N TYR A 75 4.14 6.25 3.43
CA TYR A 75 2.94 5.41 3.45
C TYR A 75 2.64 4.71 2.09
N PRO A 76 2.47 5.42 0.96
CA PRO A 76 2.21 4.76 -0.31
C PRO A 76 3.38 3.90 -0.78
N LEU A 77 4.62 4.22 -0.39
CA LEU A 77 5.80 3.44 -0.77
C LEU A 77 5.85 2.08 -0.06
N LEU A 78 5.39 2.00 1.18
CA LEU A 78 5.38 0.75 1.95
C LEU A 78 4.14 -0.09 1.66
N LEU A 79 2.98 0.56 1.55
CA LEU A 79 1.71 -0.17 1.43
C LEU A 79 1.46 -0.72 0.04
N LYS A 80 1.76 0.06 -1.01
CA LYS A 80 1.52 -0.36 -2.39
C LYS A 80 2.27 -1.64 -2.80
N PRO A 81 3.56 -1.84 -2.48
CA PRO A 81 4.25 -3.07 -2.87
C PRO A 81 3.69 -4.33 -2.19
N ILE A 82 3.27 -4.20 -0.93
CA ILE A 82 2.65 -5.30 -0.18
C ILE A 82 1.28 -5.63 -0.79
N GLN A 83 0.47 -4.61 -1.06
CA GLN A 83 -0.83 -4.77 -1.70
C GLN A 83 -0.70 -5.42 -3.09
N TYR A 84 0.25 -4.98 -3.92
CA TYR A 84 0.50 -5.57 -5.24
C TYR A 84 1.05 -6.99 -5.15
N GLY A 85 1.88 -7.30 -4.14
CA GLY A 85 2.33 -8.66 -3.81
C GLY A 85 1.16 -9.62 -3.56
N LEU A 86 0.18 -9.16 -2.78
CA LEU A 86 -1.03 -9.90 -2.47
C LEU A 86 -1.95 -10.02 -3.69
N CYS A 87 -2.19 -8.92 -4.43
CA CYS A 87 -2.98 -8.94 -5.67
C CYS A 87 -2.40 -9.92 -6.71
N ALA A 88 -1.07 -9.98 -6.87
CA ALA A 88 -0.42 -10.84 -7.86
C ALA A 88 -0.76 -12.34 -7.68
N LYS A 89 -0.97 -12.78 -6.43
CA LYS A 89 -1.38 -14.14 -6.09
C LYS A 89 -2.75 -14.51 -6.68
N TYR A 90 -3.66 -13.53 -6.81
CA TYR A 90 -5.00 -13.71 -7.35
C TYR A 90 -5.10 -13.50 -8.87
N ILE A 91 -4.03 -13.00 -9.50
CA ILE A 91 -3.96 -12.75 -10.95
C ILE A 91 -3.20 -13.86 -11.67
N SER A 92 -2.35 -14.59 -10.94
CA SER A 92 -1.56 -15.71 -11.46
C SER A 92 -2.28 -17.06 -11.41
N ASN A 93 -3.55 -17.10 -11.01
CA ASN A 93 -4.35 -18.32 -10.90
C ASN A 93 -5.53 -18.29 -11.87
#